data_AF-A0A1I2KHD6-F1
#
_entry.id   AF-A0A1I2KHD6-F1
#
_cell.length_a   1.000
_cell.length_b   1.000
_cell.length_c   1.000
_cell.angle_alpha   90.00
_cell.angle_beta   90.00
_cell.angle_gamma   90.00
#
_symmetry.space_group_name_H-M   'P 1'
#
loop_
_entity.id
_entity.type
_entity.pdbx_description
1 polymer ?
#
loop_
_entity_poly.entity_id
_entity_poly.type
_entity_poly.pdbx_seq_one_letter_code
_entity_poly.pdbx_strand_id
1 'polypeptide(L)'
;MGARAGVLGPAARAGFLVERQWSLDPGRFVDSLAERLRRDGAELVEGARVTAVREGAGRVEVRTTAGTYGADQVVVAAGVWSREICRSLGVDIDLAPGKGYGFSVPADPLPRRLVHLGSAKAVLTPMGAGVASGRAEPRARGK
;
A
#
# COMPACT_ATOMS: atom_id res chain seq x y z
N MET A 1 -15.31 -18.12 29.05
CA MET A 1 -15.71 -16.85 29.69
C MET A 1 -15.48 -15.74 28.68
N GLY A 2 -16.54 -15.33 27.98
CA GLY A 2 -16.45 -14.56 26.73
C GLY A 2 -16.05 -13.11 26.95
N ALA A 3 -14.99 -12.66 26.29
CA ALA A 3 -14.65 -11.26 26.18
C ALA A 3 -15.77 -10.56 25.39
N ARG A 4 -16.67 -9.87 26.10
CA ARG A 4 -17.62 -8.96 25.45
C ARG A 4 -16.82 -7.82 24.84
N ALA A 5 -16.78 -7.75 23.51
CA ALA A 5 -16.28 -6.57 22.82
C ALA A 5 -17.29 -5.43 23.01
N GLY A 6 -17.19 -4.70 24.13
CA GLY A 6 -18.11 -3.61 24.50
C GLY A 6 -18.17 -2.45 23.49
N VAL A 7 -17.31 -2.46 22.47
CA VAL A 7 -17.24 -1.49 21.37
C VAL A 7 -18.12 -1.90 20.17
N LEU A 8 -18.62 -3.15 20.12
CA LEU A 8 -19.46 -3.61 19.01
C LEU A 8 -20.94 -3.38 19.29
N GLY A 9 -21.64 -2.81 18.32
CA GLY A 9 -23.08 -2.60 18.38
C GLY A 9 -23.89 -3.91 18.38
N PRO A 10 -25.20 -3.85 18.68
CA PRO A 10 -26.07 -5.02 18.85
C PRO A 10 -26.23 -5.88 17.58
N ALA A 11 -25.83 -5.36 16.41
CA ALA A 11 -25.83 -6.09 15.15
C ALA A 11 -24.72 -7.16 15.06
N ALA A 12 -23.67 -7.09 15.91
CA ALA A 12 -22.60 -8.09 15.91
C ALA A 12 -23.10 -9.41 16.52
N ARG A 13 -23.16 -10.47 15.69
CA ARG A 13 -23.64 -11.81 16.09
C ARG A 13 -22.52 -12.79 16.44
N ALA A 14 -21.38 -12.68 15.76
CA ALA A 14 -20.22 -13.53 15.93
C ALA A 14 -18.96 -12.80 15.46
N GLY A 15 -17.81 -13.31 15.88
CA GLY A 15 -16.50 -12.86 15.42
C GLY A 15 -15.44 -13.92 15.72
N PHE A 16 -14.31 -13.83 15.05
CA PHE A 16 -13.13 -14.64 15.34
C PHE A 16 -11.94 -13.71 15.61
N LEU A 17 -11.02 -14.17 16.45
CA LEU A 17 -9.81 -13.45 16.77
C LEU A 17 -8.66 -13.97 15.91
N VAL A 18 -7.99 -13.07 15.20
CA VAL A 18 -6.72 -13.37 14.53
C VAL A 18 -5.60 -12.87 15.42
N GLU A 19 -4.99 -13.77 16.18
CA GLU A 19 -4.03 -13.42 17.25
C GLU A 19 -2.83 -12.62 16.75
N ARG A 20 -2.31 -12.97 15.57
CA ARG A 20 -1.12 -12.37 14.97
C ARG A 20 -1.47 -11.36 13.87
N GLN A 21 -2.60 -10.67 14.02
CA GLN A 21 -2.94 -9.55 13.15
C GLN A 21 -2.28 -8.26 13.66
N TRP A 22 -1.61 -7.56 12.75
CA TRP A 22 -0.93 -6.30 13.01
C TRP A 22 -1.38 -5.24 12.02
N SER A 23 -1.29 -3.99 12.47
CA SER A 23 -1.39 -2.81 11.63
C SER A 23 -0.31 -1.83 12.05
N LEU A 24 0.12 -0.98 11.12
CA LEU A 24 1.11 0.06 11.36
C LEU A 24 0.67 1.34 10.66
N ASP A 25 1.33 2.44 11.01
CA ASP A 25 1.24 3.69 10.27
C ASP A 25 2.12 3.57 9.00
N PRO A 26 1.53 3.52 7.80
CA PRO A 26 2.29 3.30 6.57
C PRO A 26 3.22 4.47 6.24
N GLY A 27 2.84 5.70 6.58
CA GLY A 27 3.69 6.88 6.36
C GLY A 27 4.96 6.78 7.18
N ARG A 28 4.81 6.59 8.50
CA ARG A 28 5.96 6.42 9.41
C ARG A 28 6.85 5.24 9.02
N PHE A 29 6.25 4.15 8.56
CA PHE A 29 7.00 2.98 8.12
C PHE A 29 7.86 3.28 6.88
N VAL A 30 7.28 3.91 5.86
CA VAL A 30 8.01 4.26 4.63
C VAL A 30 9.10 5.30 4.91
N ASP A 31 8.81 6.31 5.74
CA ASP A 31 9.79 7.32 6.14
C ASP A 31 10.99 6.67 6.86
N SER A 32 10.72 5.80 7.83
CA SER A 32 11.76 5.08 8.58
C SER A 32 12.58 4.16 7.67
N LEU A 33 11.94 3.53 6.68
CA LEU A 33 12.62 2.69 5.70
C LEU A 33 13.52 3.50 4.79
N ALA A 34 13.04 4.65 4.28
CA ALA A 34 13.82 5.55 3.43
C ALA A 34 15.06 6.08 4.17
N GLU A 35 14.91 6.50 5.43
CA GLU A 35 16.04 6.89 6.27
C GLU A 35 17.06 5.77 6.46
N ARG A 36 16.58 4.54 6.70
CA ARG A 36 17.45 3.38 6.87
C ARG A 36 18.23 3.08 5.59
N LEU A 37 17.58 3.11 4.44
CA LEU A 37 18.22 2.89 3.14
C LEU A 37 19.32 3.94 2.88
N ARG A 38 19.05 5.22 3.16
CA ARG A 38 20.05 6.29 3.06
C ARG A 38 21.26 6.02 3.97
N ARG A 39 21.02 5.59 5.22
CA ARG A 39 22.08 5.23 6.18
C ARG A 39 22.92 4.04 5.70
N ASP A 40 22.28 3.09 5.02
CA ASP A 40 22.94 1.91 4.45
C ASP A 40 23.62 2.21 3.08
N GLY A 41 23.63 3.48 2.64
CA GLY A 41 24.35 3.95 1.45
C GLY A 41 23.54 3.95 0.15
N ALA A 42 22.22 3.69 0.21
CA ALA A 42 21.37 3.79 -0.97
C ALA A 42 21.12 5.25 -1.35
N GLU A 43 21.22 5.55 -2.65
CA GLU A 43 20.82 6.84 -3.20
C GLU A 43 19.32 6.84 -3.51
N LEU A 44 18.58 7.79 -2.92
CA LEU A 44 17.16 8.00 -3.20
C LEU A 44 16.99 9.27 -4.04
N VAL A 45 16.68 9.10 -5.33
CA VAL A 45 16.46 10.21 -6.26
C VAL A 45 14.96 10.48 -6.40
N GLU A 46 14.49 11.53 -5.71
CA GLU A 46 13.11 11.99 -5.79
C GLU A 46 12.91 12.97 -6.97
N GLY A 47 11.67 13.12 -7.45
CA GLY A 47 11.38 13.97 -8.62
C GLY A 47 11.86 13.42 -9.97
N ALA A 48 12.46 12.22 -9.99
CA ALA A 48 12.94 11.53 -11.19
C ALA A 48 11.93 10.48 -11.67
N ARG A 49 10.83 10.91 -12.31
CA ARG A 49 9.84 9.98 -12.87
C ARG A 49 10.47 9.19 -14.01
N VAL A 50 10.46 7.85 -13.91
CA VAL A 50 10.87 6.94 -14.99
C VAL A 50 9.88 7.05 -16.16
N THR A 51 10.40 7.22 -17.37
CA THR A 51 9.61 7.33 -18.61
C THR A 51 9.84 6.16 -19.57
N ALA A 52 10.99 5.48 -19.47
CA ALA A 52 11.27 4.26 -20.23
C ALA A 52 12.40 3.46 -19.57
N VAL A 53 12.38 2.15 -19.79
CA VAL A 53 13.47 1.24 -19.48
C VAL A 53 13.86 0.52 -20.77
N ARG A 54 15.16 0.42 -21.04
CA ARG A 54 15.69 -0.21 -22.25
C ARG A 54 16.82 -1.15 -21.89
N GLU A 55 16.83 -2.32 -22.51
CA GLU A 55 17.97 -3.22 -22.47
C GLU A 55 18.98 -2.80 -23.56
N GLY A 56 20.21 -2.50 -23.15
CA GLY A 56 21.34 -2.24 -24.05
C GLY A 56 22.31 -3.41 -24.09
N ALA A 57 23.40 -3.27 -24.84
CA ALA A 57 24.47 -4.28 -24.92
C ALA A 57 25.24 -4.39 -23.60
N GLY A 58 24.70 -5.18 -22.66
CA GLY A 58 25.32 -5.52 -21.36
C GLY A 58 24.88 -4.66 -20.17
N ARG A 59 23.95 -3.71 -20.34
CA ARG A 59 23.42 -2.90 -19.24
C ARG A 59 21.99 -2.42 -19.51
N VAL A 60 21.23 -2.17 -18.45
CA VAL A 60 19.89 -1.59 -18.54
C VAL A 60 19.97 -0.06 -18.42
N GLU A 61 19.35 0.64 -19.35
CA GLU A 61 19.19 2.09 -19.34
C GLU A 61 17.80 2.46 -18.79
N VAL A 62 17.76 3.35 -17.80
CA VAL A 62 16.55 3.89 -17.18
C VAL A 62 16.48 5.39 -17.49
N ARG A 63 15.51 5.78 -18.32
CA ARG A 63 15.27 7.19 -18.64
C ARG A 63 14.30 7.78 -17.65
N THR A 64 14.60 8.98 -17.16
CA THR A 64 13.76 9.71 -16.21
C THR A 64 13.60 11.17 -16.60
N THR A 65 12.72 11.89 -15.93
CA THR A 65 12.58 13.36 -16.05
C THR A 65 13.78 14.14 -15.53
N ALA A 66 14.68 13.52 -14.75
CA ALA A 66 15.85 14.15 -14.15
C ALA A 66 17.18 13.75 -14.82
N GLY A 67 17.14 12.84 -15.79
CA GLY A 67 18.33 12.29 -16.45
C GLY A 67 18.20 10.81 -16.77
N THR A 68 19.31 10.22 -17.21
CA THR A 68 19.39 8.80 -17.58
C THR A 68 20.35 8.08 -16.65
N TYR A 69 19.95 6.91 -16.17
CA TYR A 69 20.72 6.07 -15.27
C TYR A 69 21.00 4.73 -15.93
N GLY A 70 22.18 4.17 -15.69
CA GLY A 70 22.49 2.80 -16.08
C GLY A 70 22.52 1.89 -14.85
N ALA A 71 22.06 0.65 -14.99
CA ALA A 71 22.15 -0.37 -13.96
C ALA A 71 22.35 -1.75 -14.57
N ASP A 72 23.00 -2.65 -13.82
CA ASP A 72 23.20 -4.04 -14.26
C ASP A 72 21.91 -4.86 -14.09
N GLN A 73 21.05 -4.43 -13.16
CA GLN A 73 19.71 -4.97 -12.93
C GLN A 73 18.74 -3.85 -12.58
N VAL A 74 17.47 -4.01 -12.96
CA VAL A 74 16.39 -3.06 -12.65
C VAL A 74 15.20 -3.82 -12.08
N VAL A 75 14.65 -3.32 -10.97
CA VAL A 75 13.41 -3.81 -10.36
C VAL A 75 12.31 -2.77 -10.56
N VAL A 76 11.22 -3.15 -11.22
CA VAL A 76 10.04 -2.28 -11.38
C VAL A 76 9.14 -2.45 -10.16
N ALA A 77 9.13 -1.46 -9.26
CA ALA A 77 8.29 -1.42 -8.06
C ALA A 77 7.35 -0.18 -8.04
N ALA A 78 6.87 0.24 -9.21
CA ALA A 78 6.16 1.51 -9.42
C ALA A 78 4.63 1.43 -9.22
N GLY A 79 4.13 0.46 -8.44
CA GLY A 79 2.70 0.28 -8.19
C GLY A 79 1.88 0.24 -9.50
N VAL A 80 0.79 1.02 -9.58
CA VAL A 80 -0.10 1.08 -10.74
C VAL A 80 0.57 1.58 -12.04
N TRP A 81 1.67 2.33 -11.93
CA TRP A 81 2.43 2.83 -13.09
C TRP A 81 3.37 1.78 -13.69
N SER A 82 3.55 0.63 -13.02
CA SER A 82 4.43 -0.44 -13.50
C SER A 82 4.04 -0.94 -14.89
N ARG A 83 2.74 -0.93 -15.24
CA ARG A 83 2.28 -1.37 -16.56
C ARG A 83 2.83 -0.50 -17.68
N GLU A 84 2.85 0.82 -17.49
CA GLU A 84 3.40 1.76 -18.46
C GLU A 84 4.91 1.56 -18.63
N ILE A 85 5.63 1.36 -17.53
CA ILE A 85 7.07 1.11 -17.54
C ILE A 85 7.40 -0.22 -18.23
N CYS A 86 6.73 -1.32 -17.88
CA CYS A 86 6.98 -2.64 -18.45
C CYS A 86 6.69 -2.69 -19.96
N ARG A 87 5.74 -1.90 -20.46
CA ARG A 87 5.47 -1.81 -21.91
C ARG A 87 6.65 -1.29 -22.71
N SER A 88 7.52 -0.46 -22.12
CA SER A 88 8.75 -0.03 -22.78
C SER A 88 9.75 -1.17 -23.03
N LEU A 89 9.59 -2.29 -22.32
CA LEU A 89 10.32 -3.54 -22.48
C LEU A 89 9.55 -4.58 -23.32
N GLY A 90 8.44 -4.20 -23.95
CA GLY A 90 7.58 -5.12 -24.71
C GLY A 90 6.74 -6.08 -23.86
N VAL A 91 6.66 -5.85 -22.55
CA VAL A 91 5.88 -6.69 -21.61
C VAL A 91 4.59 -5.97 -21.22
N ASP A 92 3.44 -6.57 -21.50
CA ASP A 92 2.16 -6.10 -20.95
C ASP A 92 1.74 -6.94 -19.75
N ILE A 93 1.62 -6.29 -18.59
CA ILE A 93 1.17 -6.94 -17.36
C ILE A 93 -0.32 -6.66 -17.15
N ASP A 94 -1.06 -7.65 -16.67
CA ASP A 94 -2.47 -7.49 -16.29
C ASP A 94 -2.58 -6.76 -14.95
N LEU A 95 -2.48 -5.44 -15.03
CA LEU A 95 -2.56 -4.53 -13.90
C LEU A 95 -3.66 -3.49 -14.13
N ALA A 96 -4.57 -3.40 -13.17
CA ALA A 96 -5.65 -2.43 -13.16
C ALA A 96 -5.70 -1.70 -11.81
N PRO A 97 -5.93 -0.37 -11.79
CA PRO A 97 -6.08 0.37 -10.55
C PRO A 97 -7.39 -0.01 -9.84
N GLY A 98 -7.28 -0.30 -8.55
CA GLY A 98 -8.41 -0.43 -7.63
C GLY A 98 -8.53 0.82 -6.77
N LYS A 99 -9.75 1.32 -6.57
CA LYS A 99 -10.01 2.45 -5.66
C LYS A 99 -10.45 1.91 -4.30
N GLY A 100 -9.78 2.40 -3.26
CA GLY A 100 -10.21 2.26 -1.87
C GLY A 100 -10.35 3.65 -1.26
N TYR A 101 -11.35 3.82 -0.41
CA TYR A 101 -11.57 5.07 0.32
C TYR A 101 -11.24 4.84 1.79
N GLY A 102 -10.49 5.76 2.38
CA GLY A 102 -10.16 5.78 3.79
C GLY A 102 -10.59 7.11 4.41
N PHE A 103 -11.12 7.09 5.62
CA PHE A 103 -11.35 8.31 6.40
C PHE A 103 -11.08 8.05 7.89
N SER A 104 -10.66 9.07 8.60
CA SER A 104 -10.39 9.02 10.04
C SER A 104 -11.58 9.58 10.82
N VAL A 105 -11.99 8.86 11.86
CA VAL A 105 -12.98 9.33 12.83
C VAL A 105 -12.37 9.34 14.23
N PRO A 106 -12.64 10.38 15.05
CA PRO A 106 -12.31 10.33 16.47
C PRO A 106 -13.02 9.14 17.13
N ALA A 107 -12.33 8.48 18.07
CA ALA A 107 -12.93 7.39 18.84
C ALA A 107 -12.32 7.35 20.24
N ASP A 108 -13.19 7.24 21.24
CA ASP A 108 -12.82 7.05 22.64
C ASP A 108 -13.79 6.03 23.28
N PRO A 109 -13.30 4.85 23.73
CA PRO A 109 -11.93 4.38 23.63
C PRO A 109 -11.58 3.92 22.21
N LEU A 110 -10.30 4.03 21.85
CA LEU A 110 -9.78 3.39 20.64
C LEU A 110 -9.84 1.86 20.75
N PRO A 111 -10.20 1.13 19.68
CA PRO A 111 -10.07 -0.31 19.67
C PRO A 111 -8.59 -0.68 19.81
N ARG A 112 -8.28 -1.67 20.67
CA ARG A 112 -6.90 -2.13 20.89
C ARG A 112 -6.35 -2.98 19.73
N ARG A 113 -7.22 -3.37 18.81
CA ARG A 113 -6.91 -4.24 17.67
C ARG A 113 -7.64 -3.72 16.45
N LEU A 114 -7.12 -4.05 15.27
CA LEU A 114 -7.81 -3.83 14.02
C LEU A 114 -9.07 -4.69 13.97
N VAL A 115 -10.19 -4.11 13.52
CA VAL A 115 -11.50 -4.79 13.46
C VAL A 115 -11.97 -4.86 12.01
N HIS A 116 -12.20 -6.08 11.52
CA HIS A 116 -12.82 -6.32 10.22
C HIS A 116 -14.34 -6.39 10.37
N LEU A 117 -15.05 -5.51 9.66
CA LEU A 117 -16.51 -5.50 9.58
C LEU A 117 -16.94 -6.02 8.21
N GLY A 118 -17.04 -7.35 8.08
CA GLY A 118 -17.31 -8.02 6.80
C GLY A 118 -18.60 -7.55 6.12
N SER A 119 -19.69 -7.36 6.87
CA SER A 119 -20.98 -6.88 6.34
C SER A 119 -20.89 -5.45 5.80
N ALA A 120 -20.13 -4.58 6.48
CA ALA A 120 -19.91 -3.20 6.05
C ALA A 120 -18.82 -3.08 4.97
N LYS A 121 -18.07 -4.16 4.71
CA LYS A 121 -16.85 -4.15 3.88
C LYS A 121 -15.87 -3.07 4.33
N ALA A 122 -15.76 -2.92 5.65
CA ALA A 122 -14.96 -1.89 6.29
C ALA A 122 -13.92 -2.50 7.23
N VAL A 123 -12.78 -1.84 7.34
CA VAL A 123 -11.73 -2.19 8.29
C VAL A 123 -11.46 -1.00 9.19
N LEU A 124 -11.55 -1.20 10.50
CA LEU A 124 -11.27 -0.20 11.51
C LEU A 124 -9.85 -0.40 12.03
N THR A 125 -8.95 0.49 11.65
CA THR A 125 -7.55 0.48 12.05
C THR A 125 -7.32 1.56 13.12
N PRO A 126 -6.86 1.22 14.33
CA PRO A 126 -6.42 2.22 15.30
C PRO A 126 -5.22 2.99 14.75
N MET A 127 -5.35 4.31 14.56
CA MET A 127 -4.29 5.17 14.05
C MET A 127 -4.25 6.51 14.81
N GLY A 128 -3.18 6.76 15.56
CA GLY A 128 -3.05 7.95 16.38
C GLY A 128 -4.18 8.06 17.42
N ALA A 129 -4.88 9.20 17.43
CA ALA A 129 -6.03 9.45 18.31
C ALA A 129 -7.40 9.06 17.69
N GLY A 130 -7.41 8.37 16.55
CA GLY A 130 -8.63 8.03 15.82
C GLY A 130 -8.64 6.62 15.23
N VAL A 131 -9.75 6.27 14.59
CA VAL A 131 -9.90 5.06 13.80
C VAL A 131 -9.94 5.43 12.34
N ALA A 132 -9.10 4.80 11.52
CA ALA A 132 -9.26 4.86 10.08
C ALA A 132 -10.18 3.73 9.61
N SER A 133 -11.22 4.10 8.87
CA SER A 133 -12.12 3.18 8.20
C SER A 133 -11.80 3.12 6.71
N GLY A 134 -11.46 1.95 6.20
CA GLY A 134 -11.21 1.71 4.77
C GLY A 134 -12.30 0.88 4.11
N ARG A 135 -12.84 1.30 2.96
CA ARG A 135 -13.73 0.49 2.09
C ARG A 135 -13.11 0.31 0.71
N ALA A 136 -13.04 -0.94 0.24
CA ALA A 136 -12.71 -1.26 -1.14
C ALA A 136 -14.00 -1.37 -1.96
N GLU A 137 -14.10 -0.60 -3.05
CA GLU A 137 -15.17 -0.78 -4.03
C GLU A 137 -14.75 -1.92 -4.98
N PRO A 138 -15.55 -3.00 -5.15
CA PRO A 138 -15.28 -3.98 -6.18
C PRO A 138 -15.44 -3.31 -7.54
N ARG A 139 -14.50 -3.56 -8.45
CA ARG A 139 -14.64 -3.17 -9.85
C ARG A 139 -15.89 -3.87 -10.42
N ALA A 140 -16.74 -3.12 -11.11
CA ALA A 140 -17.67 -3.76 -12.05
C ALA A 140 -16.81 -4.55 -13.05
N ARG A 141 -17.04 -5.86 -13.17
CA ARG A 141 -16.47 -6.63 -14.27
C ARG A 141 -17.04 -6.04 -15.56
N GLY A 142 -16.22 -5.25 -16.26
CA GLY A 142 -16.52 -4.83 -17.63
C GLY A 142 -16.40 -6.04 -18.55
N LYS A 143 -17.36 -6.14 -19.48
CA LYS A 143 -17.51 -7.15 -20.54
C LYS A 143 -16.21 -7.46 -21.27
#